data_AF-A0A929C795-F1
#
_entry.id   AF-A0A929C795-F1
#
_cell.length_a   1.000
_cell.length_b   1.000
_cell.length_c   1.000
_cell.angle_alpha   90.00
_cell.angle_beta   90.00
_cell.angle_gamma   90.00
#
_symmetry.space_group_name_H-M   'P 1'
#
loop_
_entity.id
_entity.type
_entity.pdbx_description
1 polymer ?
#
loop_
_entity_poly.entity_id
_entity_poly.type
_entity_poly.pdbx_seq_one_letter_code
_entity_poly.pdbx_strand_id
1 'polypeptide(L)'
;MSYTGKWIHIDLYTGKHEIGETDKKLLEKYIGGKGLGFALLEKIAPNPEPFSPENPIILVNGPFTGTKVQTSARTALVTKSPLTGSILDSHCGGNFGPRLKAAGYDYLIITGK
;
A
#
# COMPACT_ATOMS: atom_id res chain seq x y z
N MET A 1 11.08 -13.46 4.48
CA MET A 1 10.83 -12.95 3.11
C MET A 1 10.97 -11.45 3.16
N SER A 2 11.85 -10.88 2.34
CA SER A 2 12.00 -9.42 2.19
C SER A 2 10.94 -8.92 1.18
N TYR A 3 11.26 -7.97 0.30
CA TYR A 3 10.42 -7.58 -0.84
C TYR A 3 10.01 -8.79 -1.68
N THR A 4 8.73 -8.82 -2.05
CA THR A 4 8.17 -9.82 -2.97
C THR A 4 8.34 -9.38 -4.42
N GLY A 5 8.51 -8.07 -4.65
CA GLY A 5 8.75 -7.48 -5.96
C GLY A 5 7.48 -7.30 -6.80
N LYS A 6 6.31 -7.60 -6.25
CA LYS A 6 5.02 -7.47 -6.93
C LYS A 6 4.02 -6.69 -6.10
N TRP A 7 3.07 -6.08 -6.80
CA TRP A 7 1.90 -5.45 -6.19
C TRP A 7 0.64 -5.90 -6.90
N ILE A 8 -0.50 -5.69 -6.24
CA ILE A 8 -1.82 -5.94 -6.81
C ILE A 8 -2.68 -4.68 -6.71
N HIS A 9 -3.39 -4.36 -7.78
CA HIS A 9 -4.39 -3.29 -7.83
C HIS A 9 -5.76 -3.92 -8.11
N ILE A 10 -6.77 -3.46 -7.37
CA ILE A 10 -8.17 -3.85 -7.55
C ILE A 10 -8.97 -2.60 -7.89
N ASP A 11 -9.66 -2.63 -9.01
CA ASP A 11 -10.62 -1.60 -9.40
C ASP A 11 -12.05 -2.09 -9.14
N LEU A 12 -12.71 -1.45 -8.18
CA LEU A 12 -14.06 -1.83 -7.76
C LEU A 12 -15.14 -1.46 -8.79
N TYR A 13 -14.92 -0.47 -9.67
CA TYR A 13 -15.89 -0.16 -10.73
C TYR A 13 -15.97 -1.27 -11.76
N THR A 14 -14.81 -1.76 -12.20
CA THR A 14 -14.72 -2.75 -13.27
C THR A 14 -14.69 -4.18 -12.74
N GLY A 15 -14.44 -4.37 -11.45
CA GLY A 15 -14.23 -5.67 -10.83
C GLY A 15 -12.93 -6.37 -11.28
N LYS A 16 -12.04 -5.64 -11.96
CA LYS A 16 -10.78 -6.18 -12.48
C LYS A 16 -9.65 -6.03 -11.48
N HIS A 17 -8.61 -6.83 -11.67
CA HIS A 17 -7.36 -6.68 -10.95
C HIS A 17 -6.18 -6.65 -11.92
N GLU A 18 -5.12 -5.98 -11.51
CA GLU A 18 -3.83 -5.94 -12.19
C GLU A 18 -2.73 -6.33 -11.20
N ILE A 19 -1.74 -7.08 -11.69
CA ILE A 19 -0.53 -7.39 -10.95
C ILE A 19 0.63 -6.74 -11.69
N GLY A 20 1.41 -5.93 -10.99
CA GLY A 20 2.60 -5.30 -11.56
C GLY A 20 3.85 -5.53 -10.71
N GLU A 21 4.96 -5.00 -11.19
CA GLU A 21 6.25 -5.05 -10.51
C GLU A 21 6.46 -3.85 -9.60
N THR A 22 6.99 -4.09 -8.40
CA THR A 22 7.33 -3.04 -7.47
C THR A 22 8.55 -2.25 -7.95
N ASP A 23 8.41 -0.94 -8.02
CA ASP A 23 9.46 -0.02 -8.46
C ASP A 23 10.65 -0.06 -7.50
N LYS A 24 11.76 -0.66 -7.94
CA LYS A 24 12.99 -0.80 -7.14
C LYS A 24 13.57 0.54 -6.71
N LYS A 25 13.43 1.60 -7.52
CA LYS A 25 13.93 2.93 -7.16
C LYS A 25 13.14 3.52 -6.00
N LEU A 26 11.82 3.26 -5.96
CA LEU A 26 11.00 3.66 -4.81
C LEU A 26 11.36 2.84 -3.56
N LEU A 27 11.65 1.55 -3.70
CA LEU A 27 12.11 0.73 -2.57
C LEU A 27 13.45 1.20 -2.02
N GLU A 28 14.42 1.51 -2.88
CA GLU A 28 15.72 2.04 -2.45
C GLU A 28 15.58 3.38 -1.73
N LYS A 29 14.71 4.26 -2.24
CA LYS A 29 14.52 5.60 -1.69
C LYS A 29 13.67 5.63 -0.41
N TYR A 30 12.65 4.77 -0.32
CA TYR A 30 11.62 4.86 0.72
C TYR A 30 11.48 3.62 1.59
N ILE A 31 12.23 2.54 1.32
CA ILE A 31 12.32 1.29 2.10
C ILE A 31 11.03 0.47 2.14
N GLY A 32 9.85 1.06 2.10
CA GLY A 32 8.56 0.37 2.24
C GLY A 32 7.65 1.06 3.25
N GLY A 33 6.59 0.36 3.67
CA GLY A 33 5.61 0.88 4.64
C GLY A 33 5.07 2.26 4.25
N LYS A 34 4.90 3.15 5.23
CA LYS A 34 4.32 4.48 4.99
C LYS A 34 5.07 5.34 3.97
N GLY A 35 6.41 5.24 3.94
CA GLY A 35 7.23 6.03 3.02
C GLY A 35 6.94 5.68 1.57
N LEU A 36 6.90 4.37 1.27
CA LEU A 36 6.47 3.88 -0.03
C LEU A 36 5.01 4.24 -0.31
N GLY A 37 4.11 4.11 0.68
CA GLY A 37 2.70 4.48 0.53
C GLY A 37 2.51 5.94 0.10
N PHE A 38 3.20 6.89 0.73
CA PHE A 38 3.12 8.31 0.34
C PHE A 38 3.68 8.56 -1.06
N ALA A 39 4.80 7.93 -1.41
CA ALA A 39 5.37 8.05 -2.76
C ALA A 39 4.43 7.48 -3.84
N LEU A 40 3.72 6.38 -3.54
CA LEU A 40 2.74 5.78 -4.43
C LEU A 40 1.50 6.66 -4.59
N LEU A 41 0.97 7.21 -3.50
CA LEU A 41 -0.17 8.13 -3.54
C LEU A 41 0.13 9.33 -4.46
N GLU A 42 1.27 9.99 -4.24
CA GLU A 42 1.71 11.13 -5.05
C GLU A 42 1.88 10.77 -6.53
N LYS A 43 2.40 9.57 -6.83
CA LYS A 43 2.64 9.10 -8.20
C LYS A 43 1.36 8.75 -8.95
N ILE A 44 0.38 8.15 -8.27
CA ILE A 44 -0.82 7.56 -8.91
C ILE A 44 -1.99 8.55 -8.92
N ALA A 45 -2.19 9.27 -7.84
CA ALA A 45 -3.30 10.20 -7.65
C ALA A 45 -2.79 11.45 -6.92
N PRO A 46 -2.13 12.38 -7.62
CA PRO A 46 -1.66 13.61 -7.00
C PRO A 46 -2.85 14.46 -6.56
N ASN A 47 -2.99 14.64 -5.24
CA ASN A 47 -4.05 15.43 -4.60
C ASN A 47 -5.49 15.05 -5.04
N PRO A 48 -5.95 13.81 -4.79
CA PRO A 48 -7.30 13.41 -5.15
C PRO A 48 -8.31 14.03 -4.18
N GLU A 49 -9.56 14.15 -4.62
CA GLU A 49 -10.66 14.52 -3.73
C GLU A 49 -11.00 13.34 -2.79
N PRO A 50 -11.21 13.55 -1.48
CA PRO A 50 -11.22 12.44 -0.52
C PRO A 50 -12.24 11.32 -0.76
N PHE A 51 -13.41 11.65 -1.33
CA PHE A 51 -14.46 10.67 -1.64
C PHE A 51 -14.54 10.34 -3.14
N SER A 52 -13.59 10.83 -3.93
CA SER A 52 -13.58 10.52 -5.35
C SER A 52 -13.08 9.11 -5.59
N PRO A 53 -13.55 8.44 -6.66
CA PRO A 53 -13.15 7.09 -6.97
C PRO A 53 -11.67 6.96 -7.36
N GLU A 54 -11.01 8.07 -7.67
CA GLU A 54 -9.59 8.17 -7.95
C GLU A 54 -8.74 8.24 -6.68
N ASN A 55 -9.31 8.49 -5.49
CA ASN A 55 -8.57 8.46 -4.23
C ASN A 55 -8.27 7.00 -3.83
N PRO A 56 -7.02 6.53 -3.94
CA PRO A 56 -6.73 5.13 -3.69
C PRO A 56 -6.68 4.85 -2.19
N ILE A 57 -7.08 3.65 -1.81
CA ILE A 57 -6.70 3.04 -0.53
C ILE A 57 -5.48 2.17 -0.79
N ILE A 58 -4.34 2.53 -0.20
CA ILE A 58 -3.07 1.83 -0.38
C ILE A 58 -2.71 1.10 0.90
N LEU A 59 -2.75 -0.23 0.89
CA LEU A 59 -2.28 -1.08 1.98
C LEU A 59 -0.85 -1.54 1.68
N VAL A 60 0.12 -1.03 2.42
CA VAL A 60 1.54 -1.19 2.14
C VAL A 60 2.29 -1.78 3.33
N ASN A 61 3.17 -2.75 3.04
CA ASN A 61 3.98 -3.43 4.03
C ASN A 61 5.43 -2.94 4.03
N GLY A 62 6.11 -3.10 5.17
CA GLY A 62 7.54 -2.87 5.29
C GLY A 62 8.37 -4.09 4.86
N PRO A 63 9.71 -3.94 4.75
CA PRO A 63 10.59 -5.04 4.36
C PRO A 63 10.64 -6.17 5.40
N PHE A 64 10.34 -5.87 6.67
CA PHE A 64 10.31 -6.87 7.74
C PHE A 64 8.96 -7.56 7.90
N THR A 65 7.89 -7.07 7.26
CA THR A 65 6.57 -7.67 7.39
C THR A 65 6.58 -9.12 6.92
N GLY A 66 6.17 -10.04 7.81
CA GLY A 66 6.17 -11.49 7.54
C GLY A 66 7.53 -12.17 7.73
N THR A 67 8.51 -11.51 8.35
CA THR A 67 9.79 -12.12 8.74
C THR A 67 9.77 -12.63 10.19
N LYS A 68 10.89 -13.21 10.65
CA LYS A 68 11.09 -13.62 12.05
C LYS A 68 11.50 -12.45 12.97
N VAL A 69 11.64 -11.23 12.44
CA VAL A 69 11.90 -10.05 13.26
C VAL A 69 10.74 -9.85 14.22
N GLN A 70 11.03 -9.68 15.50
CA GLN A 70 9.99 -9.49 16.53
C GLN A 70 9.15 -8.25 16.20
N THR A 71 7.85 -8.32 16.51
CA THR A 71 6.86 -7.24 16.30
C THR A 71 6.73 -6.71 14.87
N SER A 72 7.21 -7.45 13.87
CA SER A 72 7.24 -7.03 12.46
C SER A 72 5.92 -7.21 11.69
N ALA A 73 4.83 -7.60 12.35
CA ALA A 73 3.54 -7.85 11.70
C ALA A 73 2.70 -6.57 11.57
N ARG A 74 3.21 -5.55 10.88
CA ARG A 74 2.53 -4.26 10.67
C ARG A 74 2.24 -3.99 9.19
N THR A 75 1.12 -3.31 8.95
CA THR A 75 0.68 -2.79 7.65
C THR A 75 0.24 -1.34 7.83
N ALA A 76 0.64 -0.48 6.89
CA ALA A 76 0.16 0.89 6.82
C ALA A 76 -0.93 1.00 5.74
N LEU A 77 -2.02 1.71 6.06
CA LEU A 77 -3.00 2.21 5.10
C LEU A 77 -2.63 3.66 4.79
N VAL A 78 -2.56 4.01 3.51
CA VAL A 78 -2.31 5.38 3.03
C VAL A 78 -3.39 5.80 2.05
N THR A 79 -3.92 7.02 2.20
CA THR A 79 -4.94 7.62 1.33
C THR A 79 -5.06 9.13 1.58
N LYS A 80 -5.91 9.85 0.83
CA LYS A 80 -6.34 11.20 1.17
C LYS A 80 -7.44 11.15 2.25
N SER A 81 -7.28 11.95 3.30
CA SER A 81 -8.19 12.01 4.44
C SER A 81 -9.43 12.85 4.15
N PRO A 82 -10.64 12.30 4.33
CA PRO A 82 -11.86 13.11 4.28
C PRO A 82 -12.02 14.00 5.52
N LEU A 83 -11.41 13.64 6.65
CA LEU A 83 -11.51 14.42 7.88
C LEU A 83 -10.59 15.65 7.86
N THR A 84 -9.38 15.49 7.36
CA THR A 84 -8.33 16.54 7.45
C THR A 84 -7.97 17.16 6.11
N GLY A 85 -8.48 16.62 4.99
CA GLY A 85 -8.12 17.08 3.65
C GLY A 85 -6.63 16.90 3.31
N SER A 86 -5.86 16.17 4.13
CA SER A 86 -4.42 15.94 3.97
C SER A 86 -4.14 14.49 3.61
N ILE A 87 -2.89 14.17 3.26
CA ILE A 87 -2.47 12.76 3.20
C ILE A 87 -2.54 12.14 4.60
N LEU A 88 -2.92 10.87 4.70
CA LEU A 88 -2.95 10.15 5.97
C LEU A 88 -2.20 8.83 5.87
N ASP A 89 -1.64 8.40 6.99
CA ASP A 89 -1.29 7.01 7.24
C ASP A 89 -1.95 6.49 8.52
N SER A 90 -2.38 5.22 8.49
CA SER A 90 -2.89 4.52 9.67
C SER A 90 -2.27 3.13 9.74
N HIS A 91 -1.92 2.65 10.93
CA HIS A 91 -1.13 1.44 11.08
C HIS A 91 -1.91 0.36 11.85
N CYS A 92 -2.02 -0.82 11.24
CA CYS A 92 -2.62 -1.99 11.87
C CYS A 92 -1.58 -3.10 12.06
N GLY A 93 -1.78 -3.90 13.11
CA GLY A 93 -0.99 -5.09 13.37
C GLY A 93 -1.71 -6.38 12.96
N GLY A 94 -1.15 -7.51 13.35
CA GLY A 94 -1.81 -8.81 13.19
C GLY A 94 -1.49 -9.48 11.86
N ASN A 95 -2.42 -10.30 11.37
CA ASN A 95 -2.10 -11.28 10.33
C ASN A 95 -2.21 -10.76 8.89
N PHE A 96 -2.85 -9.61 8.66
CA PHE A 96 -3.11 -9.11 7.31
C PHE A 96 -1.82 -8.91 6.50
N GLY A 97 -0.88 -8.09 7.01
CA GLY A 97 0.39 -7.81 6.34
C GLY A 97 1.22 -9.06 6.02
N PRO A 98 1.49 -9.94 6.99
CA PRO A 98 2.17 -11.20 6.75
C PRO A 98 1.48 -12.08 5.70
N ARG A 99 0.13 -12.13 5.69
CA ARG A 99 -0.63 -12.92 4.71
C ARG A 99 -0.56 -12.31 3.31
N LEU A 100 -0.60 -10.99 3.18
CA LEU A 100 -0.41 -10.30 1.90
C LEU A 100 0.99 -10.58 1.32
N LYS A 101 2.03 -10.51 2.17
CA LYS A 101 3.40 -10.87 1.78
C LYS A 101 3.52 -12.34 1.39
N ALA A 102 2.87 -13.24 2.12
CA ALA A 102 2.85 -14.67 1.80
C ALA A 102 2.10 -14.97 0.49
N ALA A 103 1.13 -14.14 0.10
CA ALA A 103 0.48 -14.19 -1.21
C ALA A 103 1.35 -13.64 -2.35
N GLY A 104 2.53 -13.09 -2.03
CA GLY A 104 3.50 -12.61 -3.02
C GLY A 104 3.37 -11.12 -3.36
N TYR A 105 2.74 -10.31 -2.51
CA TYR A 105 2.55 -8.87 -2.78
C TYR A 105 3.16 -7.98 -1.69
N ASP A 106 3.82 -6.90 -2.11
CA ASP A 106 4.39 -5.87 -1.24
C ASP A 106 3.35 -4.84 -0.79
N TYR A 107 2.39 -4.55 -1.67
CA TYR A 107 1.26 -3.68 -1.38
C TYR A 107 0.04 -4.03 -2.24
N LEU A 108 -1.12 -3.60 -1.74
CA LEU A 108 -2.42 -3.67 -2.39
C LEU A 108 -2.94 -2.24 -2.58
N ILE A 109 -3.40 -1.93 -3.79
CA ILE A 109 -4.06 -0.67 -4.13
C ILE A 109 -5.52 -0.99 -4.44
N ILE A 110 -6.43 -0.20 -3.89
CA ILE A 110 -7.86 -0.28 -4.19
C ILE A 110 -8.32 1.08 -4.69
N THR A 111 -8.98 1.11 -5.85
CA THR A 111 -9.65 2.30 -6.39
C THR A 111 -11.09 1.98 -6.74
N GLY A 112 -11.85 3.02 -7.03
CA GLY A 112 -13.25 2.89 -7.41
C GLY A 112 -14.22 2.90 -6.22
N LYS A 113 -15.44 2.42 -6.45
CA LYS A 113 -16.51 2.39 -5.44
C LYS A 113 -17.36 1.13 -5.56
#